data_AF-A0A2R7K6Q0-F1
#
_entry.id   AF-A0A2R7K6Q0-F1
#
_cell.length_a   1.000
_cell.length_b   1.000
_cell.length_c   1.000
_cell.angle_alpha   90.00
_cell.angle_beta   90.00
_cell.angle_gamma   90.00
#
_symmetry.space_group_name_H-M   'P 1'
#
loop_
_entity.id
_entity.type
_entity.pdbx_description
1 polymer ?
#
loop_
_entity_poly.entity_id
_entity_poly.type
_entity_poly.pdbx_seq_one_letter_code
_entity_poly.pdbx_strand_id
1 'polypeptide(L)'
;MKTIDKYLFQALDNYPYSLEETIESLDYAFSYDAKNTMVLCLYGRIQAEQLLNYEEAKHYFQEALAINIHALEVYPHYLQTLIVNEDYDEAQRLIDFALTIKGINKSDIYVKRAILCEVQQQFKEALEAIKKAKLSTLQFPFESDITEVEKRIQGKIDLLKNKKQKSKKDSKKKSK
;
A
#
# COMPACT_ATOMS: atom_id res chain seq x y z
N MET A 1 -3.23 25.57 18.54
CA MET A 1 -3.53 24.79 17.33
C MET A 1 -3.40 25.75 16.17
N LYS A 2 -2.50 25.49 15.21
CA LYS A 2 -2.39 26.34 14.01
C LYS A 2 -3.69 26.20 13.21
N THR A 3 -4.06 27.22 12.44
CA THR A 3 -5.30 27.21 11.64
C THR A 3 -5.35 26.02 10.69
N ILE A 4 -4.20 25.64 10.11
CA ILE A 4 -4.06 24.44 9.29
C ILE A 4 -4.38 23.13 10.03
N ASP A 5 -3.93 22.99 11.28
CA ASP A 5 -4.13 21.76 12.07
C ASP A 5 -5.62 21.48 12.22
N LYS A 6 -6.45 22.52 12.36
CA LYS A 6 -7.91 22.39 12.44
C LYS A 6 -8.49 21.73 11.20
N TYR A 7 -8.23 22.31 10.04
CA TYR A 7 -8.80 21.85 8.78
C TYR A 7 -8.24 20.48 8.38
N LEU A 8 -6.95 20.24 8.62
CA LEU A 8 -6.35 18.93 8.41
C LEU A 8 -7.01 17.85 9.29
N PHE A 9 -7.24 18.12 10.58
CA PHE A 9 -7.89 17.14 11.46
C PHE A 9 -9.34 16.88 11.06
N GLN A 10 -10.09 17.92 10.68
CA GLN A 10 -11.44 17.74 10.16
C GLN A 10 -11.46 16.87 8.90
N ALA A 11 -10.53 17.10 7.97
CA ALA A 11 -10.41 16.28 6.77
C ALA A 11 -10.07 14.81 7.11
N LEU A 12 -9.16 14.59 8.06
CA LEU A 12 -8.78 13.24 8.51
C LEU A 12 -9.89 12.51 9.26
N ASP A 13 -10.65 13.21 10.10
CA ASP A 13 -11.77 12.63 10.85
C ASP A 13 -12.93 12.23 9.92
N ASN A 14 -13.15 13.01 8.86
CA ASN A 14 -14.21 12.77 7.89
C ASN A 14 -13.85 11.69 6.86
N TYR A 15 -12.57 11.50 6.55
CA TYR A 15 -12.13 10.53 5.57
C TYR A 15 -12.13 9.10 6.13
N PRO A 16 -12.66 8.08 5.41
CA PRO A 16 -13.23 8.12 4.05
C PRO A 16 -14.76 8.23 4.00
N TYR A 17 -15.43 8.56 5.10
CA TYR A 17 -16.88 8.44 5.25
C TYR A 17 -17.68 9.61 4.64
N SER A 18 -17.16 10.84 4.69
CA SER A 18 -17.78 12.03 4.11
C SER A 18 -16.81 12.72 3.14
N LEU A 19 -16.89 12.39 1.85
CA LEU A 19 -15.96 12.90 0.84
C LEU A 19 -16.11 14.41 0.60
N GLU A 20 -17.34 14.92 0.61
CA GLU A 20 -17.61 16.36 0.44
C GLU A 20 -16.94 17.17 1.56
N GLU A 21 -17.22 16.83 2.81
CA GLU A 21 -16.62 17.53 3.95
C GLU A 21 -15.11 17.31 4.06
N THR A 22 -14.61 16.15 3.62
CA THR A 22 -13.17 15.88 3.52
C THR A 22 -12.53 16.87 2.55
N ILE A 23 -13.06 16.99 1.33
CA ILE A 23 -12.51 17.87 0.29
C ILE A 23 -12.60 19.33 0.71
N GLU A 24 -13.75 19.78 1.22
CA GLU A 24 -13.88 21.16 1.68
C GLU A 24 -12.84 21.51 2.75
N SER A 25 -12.71 20.65 3.78
CA SER A 25 -11.71 20.85 4.84
C SER A 25 -10.29 20.76 4.32
N LEU A 26 -10.03 19.84 3.39
CA LEU A 26 -8.71 19.63 2.81
C LEU A 26 -8.27 20.81 1.94
N ASP A 27 -9.18 21.38 1.14
CA ASP A 27 -8.96 22.58 0.34
C ASP A 27 -8.61 23.79 1.22
N TYR A 28 -9.31 23.96 2.34
CA TYR A 28 -8.94 24.97 3.33
C TYR A 28 -7.53 24.71 3.88
N ALA A 29 -7.21 23.48 4.31
CA ALA A 29 -5.88 23.15 4.81
C ALA A 29 -4.78 23.43 3.78
N PHE A 30 -5.01 23.06 2.52
CA PHE A 30 -4.11 23.31 1.40
C PHE A 30 -3.89 24.79 1.13
N SER A 31 -4.95 25.60 1.21
CA SER A 31 -4.85 27.06 1.02
C SER A 31 -3.94 27.74 2.07
N TYR A 32 -3.81 27.15 3.27
CA TYR A 32 -2.90 27.65 4.31
C TYR A 32 -1.46 27.16 4.13
N ASP A 33 -1.25 25.91 3.71
CA ASP A 33 0.09 25.37 3.42
C ASP A 33 0.01 24.25 2.38
N ALA A 34 0.26 24.63 1.12
CA ALA A 34 0.32 23.70 0.00
C ALA A 34 1.49 22.69 0.11
N LYS A 35 2.48 22.94 0.99
CA LYS A 35 3.64 22.06 1.20
C LYS A 35 3.46 21.10 2.37
N ASN A 36 2.30 21.07 3.00
CA ASN A 36 2.06 20.15 4.09
C ASN A 36 1.96 18.71 3.56
N THR A 37 2.87 17.82 3.99
CA THR A 37 2.94 16.44 3.48
C THR A 37 1.73 15.61 3.83
N MET A 38 1.06 15.87 4.96
CA MET A 38 -0.17 15.16 5.35
C MET A 38 -1.33 15.56 4.44
N VAL A 39 -1.43 16.85 4.06
CA VAL A 39 -2.44 17.35 3.12
C VAL A 39 -2.24 16.71 1.74
N LEU A 40 -1.02 16.77 1.21
CA LEU A 40 -0.66 16.15 -0.08
C LEU A 40 -0.90 14.63 -0.05
N CYS A 41 -0.53 13.97 1.04
CA CYS A 41 -0.80 12.54 1.23
C CYS A 41 -2.30 12.24 1.18
N LEU A 42 -3.15 13.05 1.82
CA LEU A 42 -4.59 12.82 1.82
C LEU A 42 -5.20 13.07 0.43
N TYR A 43 -4.75 14.09 -0.32
CA TYR A 43 -5.16 14.24 -1.74
C TYR A 43 -4.74 13.03 -2.58
N GLY A 44 -3.50 12.56 -2.44
CA GLY A 44 -3.02 11.39 -3.15
C GLY A 44 -3.86 10.14 -2.86
N ARG A 45 -4.27 9.97 -1.59
CA ARG A 45 -5.19 8.89 -1.20
C ARG A 45 -6.57 9.04 -1.82
N ILE A 46 -7.17 10.24 -1.81
CA ILE A 46 -8.49 10.45 -2.44
C ILE A 46 -8.42 10.13 -3.94
N GLN A 47 -7.39 10.60 -4.63
CA GLN A 47 -7.19 10.31 -6.06
C GLN A 47 -7.07 8.81 -6.32
N ALA A 48 -6.28 8.08 -5.53
CA ALA A 48 -6.07 6.64 -5.72
C ALA A 48 -7.26 5.78 -5.26
N GLU A 49 -7.83 6.08 -4.09
CA GLU A 49 -8.80 5.21 -3.40
C GLU A 49 -10.25 5.50 -3.82
N GLN A 50 -10.58 6.75 -4.14
CA GLN A 50 -11.96 7.17 -4.45
C GLN A 50 -12.17 7.45 -5.93
N LEU A 51 -11.18 8.09 -6.58
CA LEU A 51 -11.30 8.52 -7.98
C LEU A 51 -10.60 7.58 -8.97
N LEU A 52 -9.82 6.61 -8.47
CA LEU A 52 -9.02 5.67 -9.26
C LEU A 52 -8.07 6.38 -10.26
N ASN A 53 -7.69 7.62 -9.95
CA ASN A 53 -6.77 8.43 -10.75
C ASN A 53 -5.34 8.26 -10.21
N TYR A 54 -4.72 7.16 -10.60
CA TYR A 54 -3.44 6.75 -10.04
C TYR A 54 -2.27 7.65 -10.43
N GLU A 55 -2.25 8.22 -11.64
CA GLU A 55 -1.18 9.13 -12.05
C GLU A 55 -1.19 10.44 -11.26
N GLU A 56 -2.37 11.00 -11.03
CA GLU A 56 -2.51 12.18 -10.17
C GLU A 56 -2.16 11.86 -8.71
N ALA A 57 -2.57 10.68 -8.21
CA ALA A 57 -2.19 10.23 -6.88
C ALA A 57 -0.66 10.12 -6.73
N LYS A 58 0.02 9.54 -7.72
CA LYS A 58 1.49 9.45 -7.76
C LYS A 58 2.12 10.84 -7.70
N HIS A 59 1.60 11.81 -8.46
CA HIS A 59 2.09 13.19 -8.42
C HIS A 59 2.05 13.77 -7.00
N TYR A 60 0.92 13.68 -6.30
CA TYR A 60 0.81 14.17 -4.92
C TYR A 60 1.76 13.47 -3.94
N PHE A 61 1.91 12.15 -4.04
CA PHE A 61 2.83 11.41 -3.18
C PHE A 61 4.30 11.76 -3.46
N GLN A 62 4.67 11.91 -4.73
CA GLN A 62 6.02 12.32 -5.13
C GLN A 62 6.32 13.74 -4.66
N GLU A 63 5.36 14.66 -4.78
CA GLU A 63 5.50 16.03 -4.27
C GLU A 63 5.71 16.04 -2.75
N ALA A 64 4.91 15.27 -2.00
CA ALA A 64 5.06 15.14 -0.54
C ALA A 64 6.46 14.63 -0.15
N LEU A 65 6.97 13.60 -0.84
CA LEU A 65 8.31 13.04 -0.58
C LEU A 65 9.45 13.96 -1.04
N ALA A 66 9.23 14.76 -2.09
CA ALA A 66 10.19 15.78 -2.52
C ALA A 66 10.32 16.91 -1.49
N ILE A 67 9.22 17.27 -0.81
CA ILE A 67 9.22 18.24 0.28
C ILE A 67 9.89 17.65 1.53
N ASN A 68 9.51 16.44 1.92
CA ASN A 68 10.09 15.77 3.08
C ASN A 68 10.18 14.26 2.84
N ILE A 69 11.40 13.78 2.63
CA ILE A 69 11.68 12.35 2.45
C ILE A 69 11.36 11.51 3.70
N HIS A 70 11.25 12.15 4.86
CA HIS A 70 10.83 11.55 6.13
C HIS A 70 9.32 11.70 6.41
N ALA A 71 8.49 12.00 5.40
CA ALA A 71 7.03 11.90 5.49
C ALA A 71 6.59 10.43 5.51
N LEU A 72 6.74 9.80 6.67
CA LEU A 72 6.54 8.36 6.88
C LEU A 72 5.12 7.90 6.52
N GLU A 73 4.13 8.78 6.70
CA GLU A 73 2.73 8.58 6.36
C GLU A 73 2.50 8.27 4.88
N VAL A 74 3.37 8.76 3.98
CA VAL A 74 3.16 8.66 2.53
C VAL A 74 3.45 7.25 2.01
N TYR A 75 4.49 6.60 2.53
CA TYR A 75 5.03 5.36 1.95
C TYR A 75 4.02 4.23 1.81
N PRO A 76 3.20 3.89 2.83
CA PRO A 76 2.23 2.79 2.70
C PRO A 76 1.20 3.03 1.60
N HIS A 77 0.70 4.27 1.48
CA HIS A 77 -0.32 4.64 0.51
C HIS A 77 0.27 4.71 -0.89
N TYR A 78 1.43 5.36 -1.06
CA TYR A 78 2.10 5.44 -2.35
C TYR A 78 2.49 4.05 -2.89
N LEU A 79 3.04 3.18 -2.03
CA LEU A 79 3.33 1.80 -2.42
C LEU A 79 2.08 1.03 -2.85
N GLN A 80 0.97 1.22 -2.14
CA GLN A 80 -0.29 0.59 -2.53
C GLN A 80 -0.76 1.08 -3.90
N THR A 81 -0.68 2.39 -4.16
CA THR A 81 -1.04 3.00 -5.44
C THR A 81 -0.18 2.45 -6.58
N LEU A 82 1.15 2.38 -6.41
CA LEU A 82 2.05 1.83 -7.42
C LEU A 82 1.72 0.37 -7.74
N ILE A 83 1.46 -0.45 -6.71
CA ILE A 83 1.14 -1.87 -6.91
C ILE A 83 -0.19 -2.03 -7.65
N VAL A 84 -1.21 -1.26 -7.31
CA VAL A 84 -2.54 -1.34 -7.95
C VAL A 84 -2.52 -0.77 -9.37
N ASN A 85 -1.69 0.24 -9.63
CA ASN A 85 -1.45 0.79 -10.97
C ASN A 85 -0.50 -0.06 -11.82
N GLU A 86 -0.05 -1.21 -11.30
CA GLU A 86 0.89 -2.13 -11.96
C GLU A 86 2.31 -1.56 -12.22
N ASP A 87 2.69 -0.48 -11.53
CA ASP A 87 4.02 0.15 -11.58
C ASP A 87 5.05 -0.61 -10.73
N TYR A 88 5.25 -1.89 -11.03
CA TYR A 88 5.96 -2.83 -10.16
C TYR A 88 7.44 -2.50 -9.94
N ASP A 89 8.15 -2.02 -10.96
CA ASP A 89 9.57 -1.66 -10.86
C ASP A 89 9.79 -0.42 -9.98
N GLU A 90 8.85 0.52 -10.03
CA GLU A 90 8.85 1.70 -9.16
C GLU A 90 8.53 1.30 -7.72
N ALA A 91 7.51 0.46 -7.52
CA ALA A 91 7.15 -0.07 -6.21
C ALA A 91 8.33 -0.81 -5.56
N GLN A 92 9.05 -1.66 -6.32
CA GLN A 92 10.21 -2.38 -5.80
C GLN A 92 11.32 -1.43 -5.32
N ARG A 93 11.66 -0.41 -6.14
CA ARG A 93 12.66 0.60 -5.77
C ARG A 93 12.25 1.40 -4.53
N LEU A 94 10.97 1.79 -4.46
CA LEU A 94 10.45 2.52 -3.30
C LEU A 94 10.45 1.66 -2.03
N ILE A 95 10.13 0.36 -2.11
CA ILE A 95 10.23 -0.57 -0.98
C ILE A 95 11.67 -0.63 -0.45
N ASP A 96 12.63 -0.84 -1.36
CA ASP A 96 14.03 -0.98 -0.98
C ASP A 96 14.55 0.31 -0.33
N PHE A 97 14.14 1.47 -0.86
CA PHE A 97 14.44 2.77 -0.26
C PHE A 97 13.76 2.95 1.11
N ALA A 98 12.46 2.70 1.21
CA ALA A 98 11.67 2.89 2.43
C ALA A 98 12.25 2.10 3.61
N LEU A 99 12.73 0.87 3.38
CA LEU A 99 13.35 0.03 4.41
C LEU A 99 14.65 0.63 5.01
N THR A 100 15.28 1.58 4.33
CA THR A 100 16.47 2.31 4.83
C THR A 100 16.11 3.48 5.75
N ILE A 101 14.85 3.92 5.75
CA ILE A 101 14.42 5.13 6.46
C ILE A 101 14.24 4.84 7.95
N LYS A 102 14.82 5.70 8.80
CA LYS A 102 14.65 5.62 10.25
C LYS A 102 13.21 5.99 10.63
N GLY A 103 12.60 5.18 11.48
CA GLY A 103 11.24 5.42 12.00
C GLY A 103 10.12 4.83 11.13
N ILE A 104 10.43 4.35 9.92
CA ILE A 104 9.43 3.68 9.08
C ILE A 104 8.87 2.43 9.76
N ASN A 105 7.58 2.16 9.57
CA ASN A 105 6.99 0.89 9.97
C ASN A 105 7.45 -0.22 9.01
N LYS A 106 8.57 -0.87 9.33
CA LYS A 106 9.16 -1.93 8.50
C LYS A 106 8.20 -3.10 8.28
N SER A 107 7.34 -3.42 9.25
CA SER A 107 6.38 -4.51 9.12
C SER A 107 5.44 -4.24 7.95
N ASP A 108 4.86 -3.03 7.88
CA ASP A 108 3.96 -2.63 6.80
C ASP A 108 4.67 -2.60 5.43
N ILE A 109 5.91 -2.08 5.37
CA ILE A 109 6.69 -2.11 4.12
C ILE A 109 6.96 -3.54 3.64
N TYR A 110 7.22 -4.49 4.55
CA TYR A 110 7.36 -5.90 4.18
C TYR A 110 6.03 -6.53 3.74
N VAL A 111 4.88 -6.10 4.29
CA VAL A 111 3.57 -6.50 3.78
C VAL A 111 3.38 -6.00 2.34
N LYS A 112 3.72 -4.75 2.03
CA LYS A 112 3.70 -4.24 0.64
C LYS A 112 4.62 -5.05 -0.28
N ARG A 113 5.80 -5.45 0.19
CA ARG A 113 6.69 -6.36 -0.55
C ARG A 113 6.07 -7.73 -0.80
N ALA A 114 5.38 -8.30 0.19
CA ALA A 114 4.68 -9.56 0.01
C ALA A 114 3.57 -9.44 -1.05
N ILE A 115 2.80 -8.34 -1.03
CA ILE A 115 1.75 -8.06 -2.02
C ILE A 115 2.35 -7.88 -3.43
N LEU A 116 3.46 -7.15 -3.56
CA LEU A 116 4.17 -6.99 -4.83
C LEU A 116 4.62 -8.34 -5.41
N CYS A 117 5.26 -9.18 -4.60
CA CYS A 117 5.63 -10.53 -5.02
C CYS A 117 4.40 -11.39 -5.34
N GLU A 118 3.30 -11.23 -4.59
CA GLU A 118 2.03 -11.93 -4.81
C GLU A 118 1.43 -11.63 -6.19
N VAL A 119 1.36 -10.35 -6.59
CA VAL A 119 0.81 -9.95 -7.90
C VAL A 119 1.70 -10.44 -9.05
N GLN A 120 3.01 -10.52 -8.82
CA GLN A 120 3.99 -11.10 -9.76
C GLN A 120 4.04 -12.65 -9.72
N GLN A 121 3.20 -13.30 -8.92
CA GLN A 121 3.17 -14.76 -8.71
C GLN A 121 4.48 -15.36 -8.16
N GLN A 122 5.33 -14.53 -7.57
CA GLN A 122 6.55 -14.90 -6.85
C GLN A 122 6.22 -15.33 -5.43
N PHE A 123 5.47 -16.43 -5.29
CA PHE A 123 4.87 -16.81 -4.01
C PHE A 123 5.88 -17.19 -2.92
N LYS A 124 7.06 -17.68 -3.28
CA LYS A 124 8.10 -18.02 -2.30
C LYS A 124 8.65 -16.75 -1.67
N GLU A 125 8.98 -15.79 -2.50
CA GLU A 125 9.46 -14.47 -2.14
C GLU A 125 8.42 -13.71 -1.33
N ALA A 126 7.12 -13.86 -1.69
CA ALA A 126 6.01 -13.30 -0.94
C ALA A 126 5.95 -13.85 0.49
N LEU A 127 6.06 -15.17 0.68
CA LEU A 127 6.07 -15.78 2.02
C LEU A 127 7.31 -15.41 2.85
N GLU A 128 8.48 -15.27 2.22
CA GLU A 128 9.68 -14.75 2.90
C GLU A 128 9.49 -13.30 3.35
N ALA A 129 8.84 -12.46 2.53
CA ALA A 129 8.48 -11.10 2.92
C ALA A 129 7.49 -11.08 4.09
N ILE A 130 6.47 -11.95 4.10
CA ILE A 130 5.55 -12.12 5.24
C ILE A 130 6.30 -12.50 6.52
N LYS A 131 7.25 -13.43 6.44
CA LYS A 131 8.08 -13.81 7.60
C LYS A 131 8.85 -12.61 8.14
N LYS A 132 9.44 -11.79 7.27
CA LYS A 132 10.12 -10.54 7.66
C LYS A 132 9.17 -9.52 8.27
N ALA A 133 7.94 -9.41 7.75
CA ALA A 133 6.90 -8.56 8.32
C ALA A 133 6.60 -8.97 9.77
N LYS A 134 6.30 -10.25 10.01
CA LYS A 134 6.04 -10.80 11.37
C LYS A 134 7.18 -10.53 12.35
N LEU A 135 8.43 -10.71 11.91
CA LEU A 135 9.62 -10.44 12.74
C LEU A 135 9.84 -8.96 13.03
N SER A 136 9.30 -8.08 12.18
CA SER A 136 9.45 -6.62 12.31
C SER A 136 8.26 -5.97 13.02
N THR A 137 7.22 -6.73 13.37
CA THR A 137 6.04 -6.23 14.07
C THR A 137 6.38 -5.89 15.52
N LEU A 138 6.07 -4.65 15.91
CA LEU A 138 6.29 -4.15 17.27
C LEU A 138 4.97 -3.89 18.01
N GLN A 139 3.83 -3.99 17.33
CA GLN A 139 2.51 -3.63 17.84
C GLN A 139 1.47 -4.69 17.42
N PHE A 140 0.64 -5.13 18.38
CA PHE A 140 -0.36 -6.20 18.21
C PHE A 140 -1.38 -5.99 17.08
N PRO A 141 -1.92 -4.78 16.82
CA PRO A 141 -2.95 -4.57 15.78
C PRO A 141 -2.51 -4.93 14.35
N PHE A 142 -1.20 -5.00 14.07
CA PHE A 142 -0.69 -5.28 12.73
C PHE A 142 -0.60 -6.77 12.40
N GLU A 143 -0.83 -7.66 13.38
CA GLU A 143 -0.72 -9.09 13.15
C GLU A 143 -1.85 -9.65 12.29
N SER A 144 -3.07 -9.11 12.40
CA SER A 144 -4.23 -9.54 11.61
C SER A 144 -3.99 -9.37 10.10
N ASP A 145 -3.51 -8.21 9.68
CA ASP A 145 -3.33 -7.90 8.26
C ASP A 145 -2.26 -8.81 7.63
N ILE A 146 -1.17 -9.05 8.35
CA ILE A 146 -0.10 -9.96 7.90
C ILE A 146 -0.65 -11.38 7.73
N THR A 147 -1.45 -11.86 8.68
CA THR A 147 -2.04 -13.21 8.60
C THR A 147 -3.06 -13.35 7.47
N GLU A 148 -3.87 -12.33 7.19
CA GLU A 148 -4.81 -12.36 6.07
C GLU A 148 -4.11 -12.34 4.71
N VAL A 149 -3.03 -11.55 4.55
CA VAL A 149 -2.21 -11.58 3.33
C VAL A 149 -1.54 -12.94 3.16
N GLU A 150 -1.01 -13.54 4.24
CA GLU A 150 -0.43 -14.88 4.21
C GLU A 150 -1.45 -15.94 3.78
N LYS A 151 -2.65 -15.94 4.38
CA LYS A 151 -3.74 -16.86 4.01
C LYS A 151 -4.11 -16.70 2.53
N ARG A 152 -4.21 -15.46 2.03
CA ARG A 152 -4.52 -15.18 0.63
C ARG A 152 -3.45 -15.75 -0.31
N ILE A 153 -2.17 -15.52 0.00
CA ILE A 153 -1.04 -16.09 -0.76
C ILE A 153 -1.10 -17.62 -0.76
N GLN A 154 -1.29 -18.24 0.42
CA GLN A 154 -1.38 -19.69 0.56
C GLN A 154 -2.54 -20.28 -0.25
N GLY A 155 -3.72 -19.64 -0.21
CA GLY A 155 -4.87 -20.02 -1.02
C GLY A 155 -4.58 -19.99 -2.53
N LYS A 156 -3.87 -18.96 -3.01
CA LYS A 156 -3.44 -18.87 -4.42
C LYS A 156 -2.47 -20.00 -4.81
N ILE A 157 -1.52 -20.35 -3.94
CA ILE A 157 -0.59 -21.47 -4.15
C ILE A 157 -1.37 -22.79 -4.31
N ASP A 158 -2.36 -23.03 -3.46
CA ASP A 158 -3.11 -24.29 -3.45
C ASP A 158 -4.02 -24.43 -4.68
N LEU A 159 -4.59 -23.33 -5.18
CA LEU A 159 -5.29 -23.30 -6.47
C LEU A 159 -4.39 -23.75 -7.63
N LEU A 160 -3.14 -23.29 -7.67
CA LEU A 160 -2.17 -23.66 -8.71
C LEU A 160 -1.72 -25.12 -8.63
N LYS A 161 -1.58 -25.68 -7.42
CA LYS A 161 -1.27 -27.10 -7.21
C LYS A 161 -2.41 -27.99 -7.71
N ASN A 162 -3.66 -27.63 -7.39
CA ASN A 162 -4.85 -28.39 -7.78
C ASN A 162 -5.04 -28.41 -9.32
N LYS A 163 -4.70 -27.31 -10.02
CA LYS A 163 -4.71 -27.25 -11.50
C LYS A 163 -3.67 -28.19 -12.13
N LYS A 164 -2.47 -28.30 -11.54
CA LYS A 164 -1.42 -29.23 -12.00
C LYS A 164 -1.80 -30.71 -11.80
N GLN A 165 -2.56 -31.03 -10.76
CA GLN A 165 -3.02 -32.40 -10.53
C GLN A 165 -4.17 -32.82 -11.47
N LYS A 166 -5.12 -31.93 -11.76
CA LYS A 166 -6.21 -32.20 -12.73
C LYS A 166 -5.67 -32.42 -14.15
N SER A 167 -4.78 -31.56 -14.63
CA SER A 167 -4.17 -31.69 -15.96
C SER A 167 -3.39 -33.00 -16.15
N LYS A 168 -2.65 -33.48 -15.13
CA LYS A 168 -1.97 -34.79 -15.16
C LYS A 168 -2.92 -35.98 -15.20
N LYS A 169 -4.13 -35.88 -14.63
CA LYS A 169 -5.14 -36.95 -14.70
C LYS A 169 -5.78 -37.04 -16.08
N ASP A 170 -6.06 -35.89 -16.71
CA ASP A 170 -6.66 -35.86 -18.04
C ASP A 170 -5.69 -36.30 -19.15
N SER A 171 -4.40 -35.97 -19.02
CA SER A 171 -3.38 -36.45 -19.97
C SER A 171 -3.18 -37.97 -19.91
N LYS A 172 -3.26 -38.58 -18.71
CA LYS A 172 -3.22 -40.04 -18.52
C LYS A 172 -4.47 -40.76 -19.03
N LYS A 173 -5.60 -40.07 -19.14
CA LYS A 173 -6.87 -40.62 -19.65
C LYS A 173 -6.95 -40.60 -21.18
N LYS A 174 -6.27 -39.66 -21.84
CA LYS A 174 -6.18 -39.56 -23.32
C LYS A 174 -5.10 -40.45 -23.93
N SER A 175 -4.17 -40.97 -23.13
CA SER A 175 -3.10 -41.88 -23.56
C SER A 175 -3.43 -43.36 -23.35
N LYS A 176 -4.68 -43.69 -23.07
CA LYS A 176 -5.25 -45.04 -22.99
C LYS A 176 -6.39 -45.13 -23.99
#